data_AF-A0A0Q7VNB9-F1
#
_entry.id   AF-A0A0Q7VNB9-F1
#
_cell.length_a   1.000
_cell.length_b   1.000
_cell.length_c   1.000
_cell.angle_alpha   90.00
_cell.angle_beta   90.00
_cell.angle_gamma   90.00
#
_symmetry.space_group_name_H-M   'P 1'
#
loop_
_entity.id
_entity.type
_entity.pdbx_description
1 polymer ?
#
loop_
_entity_poly.entity_id
_entity_poly.type
_entity_poly.pdbx_seq_one_letter_code
_entity_poly.pdbx_strand_id
1 'polypeptide(L)'
;MPKKPKRDNAYYEAQLKHRFPAIHSDYRSGKYSSLREALITSGIKQPRSRLHELKNAWLKATAAEQREFLRWLNAQTAVMTGPSAPASGSGTTQVAVNRRLEAWATSRIRDIMNKRGLTIGDVMHEMGYKRLNASLGRALARRDQLQPDVISALERWLQANKSI
;
A
#
# COMPACT_ATOMS: atom_id res chain seq x y z
N MET A 1 35.07 -1.67 -5.16
CA MET A 1 33.82 -2.48 -5.03
C MET A 1 33.85 -3.58 -6.08
N PRO A 2 33.85 -4.87 -5.70
CA PRO A 2 33.82 -5.96 -6.67
C PRO A 2 32.51 -5.89 -7.48
N LYS A 3 32.60 -6.04 -8.81
CA LYS A 3 31.44 -6.06 -9.70
C LYS A 3 30.54 -7.24 -9.31
N LYS A 4 29.25 -6.98 -9.09
CA LYS A 4 28.27 -8.04 -8.88
C LYS A 4 28.30 -8.99 -10.10
N PRO A 5 28.40 -10.31 -9.91
CA PRO A 5 28.46 -11.24 -11.03
C PRO A 5 27.18 -11.15 -11.87
N LYS A 6 27.36 -11.16 -13.19
CA LYS A 6 26.28 -11.09 -14.17
C LYS A 6 25.45 -12.38 -14.09
N ARG A 7 24.17 -12.24 -13.75
CA ARG A 7 23.20 -13.36 -13.69
C ARG A 7 22.32 -13.32 -14.93
N ASP A 8 22.89 -13.69 -16.07
CA ASP A 8 22.19 -13.76 -17.36
C ASP A 8 21.59 -15.15 -17.61
N ASN A 9 20.99 -15.34 -18.80
CA ASN A 9 20.32 -16.60 -19.14
C ASN A 9 21.29 -17.79 -19.12
N ALA A 10 22.53 -17.61 -19.58
CA ALA A 10 23.54 -18.68 -19.57
C ALA A 10 23.87 -19.13 -18.15
N TYR A 11 24.00 -18.19 -17.21
CA TYR A 11 24.15 -18.51 -15.78
C TYR A 11 22.99 -19.36 -15.25
N TYR A 12 21.75 -18.97 -15.55
CA TYR A 12 20.57 -19.68 -15.06
C TYR A 12 20.33 -21.02 -15.77
N GLU A 13 20.67 -21.16 -17.05
CA GLU A 13 20.59 -22.42 -17.78
C GLU A 13 21.62 -23.42 -17.24
N ALA A 14 22.86 -22.99 -17.00
CA ALA A 14 23.88 -23.82 -16.34
C ALA A 14 23.42 -24.26 -14.94
N GLN A 15 22.83 -23.33 -14.18
CA GLN A 15 22.28 -23.62 -12.85
C GLN A 15 21.11 -24.62 -12.92
N LEU A 16 20.22 -24.48 -13.90
CA LEU A 16 19.10 -25.40 -14.14
C LEU A 16 19.61 -26.79 -14.52
N LYS A 17 20.59 -26.88 -15.42
CA LYS A 17 21.22 -28.14 -15.82
C LYS A 17 21.85 -28.87 -14.64
N HIS A 18 22.55 -28.14 -13.77
CA HIS A 18 23.24 -28.73 -12.62
C HIS A 18 22.27 -29.16 -11.51
N ARG A 19 21.25 -28.33 -11.18
CA ARG A 19 20.37 -28.57 -10.02
C ARG A 19 19.12 -29.37 -10.35
N PHE A 20 18.62 -29.27 -11.59
CA PHE A 20 17.38 -29.92 -12.04
C PHE A 20 17.54 -30.46 -13.47
N PRO A 21 18.40 -31.48 -13.67
CA PRO A 21 18.71 -31.99 -15.00
C PRO A 21 17.47 -32.51 -15.77
N ALA A 22 16.48 -33.07 -15.07
CA ALA A 22 15.22 -33.51 -15.68
C ALA A 22 14.41 -32.32 -16.25
N ILE A 23 14.28 -31.23 -15.50
CA ILE A 23 13.58 -30.01 -15.94
C ILE A 23 14.35 -29.34 -17.09
N HIS A 24 15.69 -29.39 -17.06
CA HIS A 24 16.51 -28.91 -18.18
C HIS A 24 16.30 -29.76 -19.45
N SER A 25 16.18 -31.09 -19.33
CA SER A 25 15.86 -31.97 -20.46
C SER A 25 14.49 -31.65 -21.05
N ASP A 26 13.47 -31.52 -20.20
CA ASP A 26 12.11 -31.13 -20.58
C ASP A 26 12.07 -29.75 -21.26
N TYR A 27 12.90 -28.80 -20.80
CA TYR A 27 13.05 -27.51 -21.46
C TYR A 27 13.66 -27.65 -22.86
N ARG A 28 14.73 -28.44 -22.99
CA ARG A 28 15.39 -28.70 -24.29
C ARG A 28 14.51 -29.44 -25.28
N SER A 29 13.59 -30.28 -24.80
CA SER A 29 12.61 -30.96 -25.64
C SER A 29 11.39 -30.10 -26.00
N GLY A 30 11.34 -28.83 -25.55
CA GLY A 30 10.27 -27.89 -25.87
C GLY A 30 9.01 -28.02 -25.01
N LYS A 31 9.03 -28.80 -23.92
CA LYS A 31 7.89 -28.93 -22.99
C LYS A 31 7.60 -27.63 -22.24
N TYR A 32 8.64 -26.84 -21.96
CA TYR A 32 8.51 -25.48 -21.44
C TYR A 32 8.72 -24.48 -22.57
N SER A 33 7.82 -23.51 -22.68
CA SER A 33 7.83 -22.47 -23.72
C SER A 33 9.02 -21.51 -23.61
N SER A 34 9.65 -21.42 -22.43
CA SER A 34 10.82 -20.58 -22.20
C SER A 34 11.68 -21.06 -21.04
N LEU A 35 12.95 -20.64 -21.02
CA LEU A 35 13.86 -20.88 -19.89
C LEU A 35 13.28 -20.32 -18.58
N ARG A 36 12.57 -19.19 -18.62
CA ARG A 36 11.95 -18.59 -17.43
C ARG A 36 10.90 -19.50 -16.81
N GLU A 37 10.09 -20.16 -17.64
CA GLU A 37 9.07 -21.11 -17.18
C GLU A 37 9.69 -22.33 -16.51
N ALA A 38 10.75 -22.90 -17.11
CA ALA A 38 11.52 -23.98 -16.51
C ALA A 38 12.20 -23.56 -15.18
N LEU A 39 12.70 -22.33 -15.10
CA LEU A 39 13.28 -21.76 -13.88
C LEU A 39 12.25 -21.50 -12.77
N ILE A 40 11.00 -21.15 -13.14
CA ILE A 40 9.91 -21.00 -12.18
C ILE A 40 9.47 -22.36 -11.66
N THR A 41 9.32 -23.34 -12.57
CA THR A 41 8.92 -24.71 -12.24
C THR A 41 9.94 -25.40 -11.34
N SER A 42 11.23 -25.17 -11.57
CA SER A 42 12.31 -25.65 -10.70
C SER A 42 12.49 -24.86 -9.39
N GLY A 43 11.75 -23.76 -9.19
CA GLY A 43 11.88 -22.89 -8.02
C GLY A 43 13.17 -22.06 -7.96
N ILE A 44 14.04 -22.12 -8.99
CA ILE A 44 15.25 -21.28 -9.09
C ILE A 44 14.87 -19.79 -9.18
N LYS A 45 13.78 -19.48 -9.87
CA LYS A 45 13.21 -18.13 -9.95
C LYS A 45 11.80 -18.12 -9.39
N GLN A 46 11.48 -17.05 -8.67
CA GLN A 46 10.11 -16.78 -8.27
C GLN A 46 9.36 -16.05 -9.39
N PRO A 47 8.09 -16.38 -9.65
CA PRO A 47 7.27 -15.58 -10.55
C PRO A 47 7.14 -14.17 -9.98
N ARG A 48 7.04 -13.17 -10.86
CA ARG A 48 6.77 -11.81 -10.40
C ARG A 48 5.33 -11.75 -9.93
N SER A 49 5.10 -11.17 -8.76
CA SER A 49 3.74 -10.94 -8.29
C SER A 49 3.08 -9.84 -9.12
N ARG A 50 1.75 -9.92 -9.29
CA ARG A 50 0.97 -8.88 -10.00
C ARG A 50 1.18 -7.50 -9.39
N LEU A 51 1.28 -7.42 -8.06
CA LEU A 51 1.59 -6.18 -7.35
C LEU A 51 2.97 -5.61 -7.75
N HIS A 52 3.98 -6.48 -7.87
CA HIS A 52 5.30 -6.04 -8.33
C HIS A 52 5.24 -5.51 -9.77
N GLU A 53 4.50 -6.18 -10.64
CA GLU A 53 4.30 -5.74 -12.02
C GLU A 53 3.60 -4.38 -12.09
N LEU A 54 2.53 -4.18 -11.33
CA LEU A 54 1.84 -2.89 -11.24
C LEU A 54 2.75 -1.78 -10.72
N LYS A 55 3.53 -2.03 -9.65
CA LYS A 55 4.49 -1.04 -9.14
C LYS A 55 5.55 -0.68 -10.18
N ASN A 56 6.08 -1.68 -10.87
CA ASN A 56 7.08 -1.45 -11.91
C ASN A 56 6.50 -0.70 -13.12
N ALA A 57 5.28 -1.06 -13.55
CA ALA A 57 4.58 -0.37 -14.63
C ALA A 57 4.29 1.09 -14.25
N TRP A 58 3.82 1.34 -13.02
CA TRP A 58 3.58 2.68 -12.51
C TRP A 58 4.83 3.55 -12.51
N LEU A 59 5.96 3.01 -12.03
CA LEU A 59 7.24 3.74 -12.01
C LEU A 59 7.79 4.04 -13.41
N LYS A 60 7.44 3.22 -14.41
CA LYS A 60 7.85 3.40 -15.80
C LYS A 60 6.89 4.26 -16.61
N ALA A 61 5.65 4.40 -16.16
CA ALA A 61 4.64 5.20 -16.82
C ALA A 61 5.01 6.69 -16.78
N THR A 62 4.69 7.39 -17.87
CA THR A 62 4.79 8.83 -17.99
C THR A 62 3.76 9.54 -17.10
N ALA A 63 3.97 10.83 -16.85
CA ALA A 63 2.99 11.64 -16.12
C ALA A 63 1.62 11.73 -16.80
N ALA A 64 1.53 11.51 -18.13
CA ALA A 64 0.25 11.43 -18.83
C ALA A 64 -0.47 10.11 -18.51
N GLU A 65 0.21 8.98 -18.66
CA GLU A 65 -0.33 7.64 -18.39
C GLU A 65 -0.73 7.47 -16.92
N GLN A 66 0.06 8.01 -15.98
CA GLN A 66 -0.30 8.00 -14.56
C GLN A 66 -1.59 8.79 -14.29
N ARG A 67 -1.77 9.96 -14.92
CA ARG A 67 -2.99 10.77 -14.77
C ARG A 67 -4.21 10.08 -15.37
N GLU A 68 -4.06 9.43 -16.52
CA GLU A 68 -5.14 8.64 -17.13
C GLU A 68 -5.54 7.46 -16.25
N PHE A 69 -4.58 6.73 -15.69
CA PHE A 69 -4.85 5.64 -14.77
C PHE A 69 -5.59 6.11 -13.50
N LEU A 70 -5.18 7.23 -12.91
CA LEU A 70 -5.88 7.80 -11.76
C LEU A 70 -7.29 8.28 -12.11
N ARG A 71 -7.49 8.85 -13.31
CA ARG A 71 -8.82 9.24 -13.80
C ARG A 71 -9.73 8.04 -13.95
N TRP A 72 -9.22 6.95 -14.53
CA TRP A 72 -9.96 5.69 -14.62
C TRP A 72 -10.32 5.12 -13.25
N LEU A 73 -9.39 5.16 -12.28
CA LEU A 73 -9.66 4.71 -10.92
C LEU A 73 -10.77 5.53 -10.25
N ASN A 74 -10.75 6.86 -10.42
CA ASN A 74 -11.79 7.75 -9.92
C ASN A 74 -13.15 7.52 -10.61
N ALA A 75 -13.15 7.17 -11.89
CA ALA A 75 -14.37 6.81 -12.60
C ALA A 75 -14.92 5.47 -12.08
N GLN A 76 -14.07 4.50 -11.75
CA GLN A 76 -14.52 3.24 -11.15
C GLN A 76 -15.13 3.45 -9.76
N THR A 77 -14.53 4.29 -8.91
CA THR A 77 -15.12 4.61 -7.61
C THR A 77 -16.45 5.34 -7.77
N ALA A 78 -16.56 6.24 -8.75
CA ALA A 78 -17.80 6.94 -9.09
C ALA A 78 -18.88 6.06 -9.76
N VAL A 79 -18.55 4.86 -10.25
CA VAL A 79 -19.55 3.89 -10.75
C VAL A 79 -20.03 2.96 -9.64
N MET A 80 -19.17 2.66 -8.65
CA MET A 80 -19.58 1.92 -7.45
C MET A 80 -20.46 2.74 -6.51
N THR A 81 -20.36 4.06 -6.56
CA THR A 81 -21.30 5.00 -5.92
C THR A 81 -22.16 5.61 -7.02
N GLY A 82 -23.42 5.16 -7.19
CA GLY A 82 -24.30 5.60 -8.28
C GLY A 82 -24.35 7.13 -8.54
N PRO A 83 -24.83 7.57 -9.73
CA PRO A 83 -24.60 8.91 -10.25
C PRO A 83 -25.18 9.96 -9.30
N SER A 84 -24.29 10.67 -8.61
CA SER A 84 -24.64 11.87 -7.85
C SER A 84 -23.88 13.05 -8.45
N ALA A 85 -24.65 14.08 -8.74
CA ALA A 85 -24.26 15.38 -9.28
C ALA A 85 -23.07 16.03 -8.52
N PRO A 86 -22.44 17.09 -9.05
CA PRO A 86 -21.17 17.58 -8.52
C PRO A 86 -21.41 18.22 -7.14
N ALA A 87 -21.08 17.48 -6.09
CA ALA A 87 -21.10 17.97 -4.73
C ALA A 87 -19.65 18.12 -4.27
N SER A 88 -19.21 19.37 -4.16
CA SER A 88 -18.14 19.75 -3.24
C SER A 88 -18.47 19.20 -1.85
N GLY A 89 -17.73 18.19 -1.36
CA GLY A 89 -17.78 17.78 0.05
C GLY A 89 -17.79 16.28 0.31
N SER A 90 -16.81 15.84 1.10
CA SER A 90 -16.75 14.55 1.82
C SER A 90 -16.92 13.27 1.00
N GLY A 91 -15.89 12.93 0.24
CA GLY A 91 -15.57 11.50 0.09
C GLY A 91 -15.21 10.96 1.48
N THR A 92 -15.67 9.75 1.81
CA THR A 92 -15.34 9.04 3.06
C THR A 92 -13.85 8.74 3.06
N THR A 93 -13.04 9.74 3.39
CA THR A 93 -11.60 9.61 3.45
C THR A 93 -11.30 8.68 4.62
N GLN A 94 -10.71 7.53 4.36
CA GLN A 94 -10.33 6.59 5.42
C GLN A 94 -9.33 7.28 6.35
N VAL A 95 -9.61 7.26 7.66
CA VAL A 95 -8.77 7.91 8.69
C VAL A 95 -7.40 7.26 8.77
N ALA A 96 -7.33 5.96 8.49
CA ALA A 96 -6.09 5.21 8.42
C ALA A 96 -6.04 4.24 7.24
N VAL A 97 -4.89 4.18 6.58
CA VAL A 97 -4.55 3.18 5.56
C VAL A 97 -3.41 2.33 6.11
N ASN A 98 -3.53 0.99 6.04
CA ASN A 98 -2.54 0.05 6.62
C ASN A 98 -2.24 0.33 8.11
N ARG A 99 -3.28 0.70 8.88
CA ARG A 99 -3.19 1.06 10.31
C ARG A 99 -2.35 2.31 10.60
N ARG A 100 -2.06 3.14 9.60
CA ARG A 100 -1.34 4.40 9.77
C ARG A 100 -2.25 5.57 9.45
N LEU A 101 -2.16 6.64 10.23
CA LEU A 101 -2.92 7.86 9.96
C LEU A 101 -2.56 8.42 8.59
N GLU A 102 -3.59 8.72 7.83
CA GLU A 102 -3.49 9.47 6.59
C GLU A 102 -3.09 10.93 6.87
N ALA A 103 -2.54 11.60 5.86
CA ALA A 103 -2.05 12.97 6.02
C ALA A 103 -3.19 13.95 6.29
N TRP A 104 -4.34 13.76 5.63
CA TRP A 104 -5.53 14.58 5.85
C TRP A 104 -6.07 14.43 7.29
N ALA A 105 -6.12 13.19 7.80
CA ALA A 105 -6.61 12.88 9.15
C ALA A 105 -5.70 13.50 10.21
N THR A 106 -4.39 13.41 10.00
CA THR A 106 -3.39 14.03 10.85
C THR A 106 -3.58 15.55 10.94
N SER A 107 -3.77 16.22 9.80
CA SER A 107 -4.01 17.67 9.77
C SER A 107 -5.33 18.04 10.45
N ARG A 108 -6.39 17.27 10.22
CA ARG A 108 -7.71 17.53 10.82
C ARG A 108 -7.71 17.35 12.33
N ILE A 109 -7.04 16.32 12.84
CA ILE A 109 -6.88 16.10 14.30
C ILE A 109 -6.16 17.30 14.93
N ARG A 110 -5.06 17.77 14.32
CA ARG A 110 -4.34 18.95 14.82
C ARG A 110 -5.18 20.23 14.77
N ASP A 111 -5.97 20.43 13.72
CA ASP A 111 -6.87 21.57 13.60
C ASP A 111 -7.92 21.60 14.73
N ILE A 112 -8.60 20.47 14.97
CA ILE A 112 -9.58 20.34 16.06
C ILE A 112 -8.91 20.53 17.42
N MET A 113 -7.71 19.96 17.62
CA MET A 113 -6.94 20.15 18.84
C MET A 113 -6.60 21.62 19.09
N ASN A 114 -6.16 22.34 18.06
CA ASN A 114 -5.82 23.76 18.17
C ASN A 114 -7.07 24.62 18.43
N LYS A 115 -8.17 24.38 17.71
CA LYS A 115 -9.42 25.12 17.88
C LYS A 115 -10.06 24.93 19.25
N ARG A 116 -9.93 23.72 19.82
CA ARG A 116 -10.51 23.37 21.13
C ARG A 116 -9.51 23.47 22.29
N GLY A 117 -8.24 23.79 22.02
CA GLY A 117 -7.19 23.80 23.04
C GLY A 117 -6.90 22.44 23.68
N LEU A 118 -7.12 21.33 22.95
CA LEU A 118 -6.98 19.97 23.48
C LEU A 118 -5.54 19.47 23.40
N THR A 119 -5.10 18.78 24.45
CA THR A 119 -3.87 17.99 24.40
C THR A 119 -4.13 16.60 23.81
N ILE A 120 -3.06 15.90 23.41
CA ILE A 120 -3.17 14.50 22.93
C ILE A 120 -3.82 13.60 23.99
N GLY A 121 -3.52 13.85 25.27
CA GLY A 121 -4.11 13.13 26.38
C GLY A 121 -5.61 13.36 26.49
N ASP A 122 -6.08 14.58 26.21
CA ASP A 122 -7.51 14.90 26.24
C ASP A 122 -8.27 14.25 25.09
N VAL A 123 -7.68 14.22 23.89
CA VAL A 123 -8.27 13.46 22.76
C VAL A 123 -8.37 11.98 23.09
N MET A 124 -7.34 11.38 23.71
CA MET A 124 -7.41 9.99 24.17
C MET A 124 -8.50 9.78 25.22
N HIS A 125 -8.68 10.72 26.14
CA HIS A 125 -9.74 10.68 27.14
C HIS A 125 -11.14 10.78 26.53
N GLU A 126 -11.35 11.67 25.56
CA GLU A 126 -12.63 11.80 24.83
C GLU A 126 -12.96 10.54 24.00
N MET A 127 -11.95 9.81 23.55
CA MET A 127 -12.11 8.51 22.89
C MET A 127 -12.34 7.35 23.89
N GLY A 128 -12.34 7.61 25.20
CA GLY A 128 -12.54 6.59 26.24
C GLY A 128 -11.27 5.84 26.66
N TYR A 129 -10.07 6.34 26.31
CA TYR A 129 -8.79 5.77 26.71
C TYR A 129 -8.13 6.56 27.84
N LYS A 130 -7.15 5.95 28.51
CA LYS A 130 -6.32 6.63 29.52
C LYS A 130 -5.53 7.77 28.88
N ARG A 131 -5.47 8.94 29.53
CA ARG A 131 -4.68 10.12 29.08
C ARG A 131 -3.21 9.80 28.79
N LEU A 132 -2.63 8.86 29.53
CA LEU A 132 -1.23 8.42 29.39
C LEU A 132 -0.99 7.45 28.22
N ASN A 133 -2.05 7.06 27.48
CA ASN A 133 -1.89 6.17 26.35
C ASN A 133 -1.22 6.92 25.18
N ALA A 134 0.03 6.55 24.90
CA ALA A 134 0.86 7.18 23.90
C ALA A 134 0.53 6.80 22.44
N SER A 135 -0.47 5.96 22.17
CA SER A 135 -0.80 5.47 20.82
C SER A 135 -1.03 6.60 19.81
N LEU A 136 -1.87 7.60 20.15
CA LEU A 136 -2.15 8.73 19.25
C LEU A 136 -0.91 9.62 19.07
N GLY A 137 -0.15 9.87 20.15
CA GLY A 137 1.07 10.66 20.07
C GLY A 137 2.15 10.03 19.20
N ARG A 138 2.35 8.71 19.31
CA ARG A 138 3.27 7.95 18.44
C ARG A 138 2.82 7.96 16.98
N ALA A 139 1.52 7.84 16.73
CA ALA A 139 0.97 7.90 15.38
C ALA A 139 1.18 9.27 14.73
N LEU A 140 0.95 10.36 15.48
CA LEU A 140 1.13 11.74 14.99
C LEU A 140 2.60 12.13 14.79
N ALA A 141 3.52 11.62 15.62
CA ALA A 141 4.93 11.99 15.58
C ALA A 141 5.78 11.09 14.67
N ARG A 142 5.52 9.78 14.65
CA ARG A 142 6.36 8.78 13.98
C ARG A 142 5.65 8.01 12.86
N ARG A 143 4.40 8.35 12.54
CA ARG A 143 3.53 7.59 11.61
C ARG A 143 3.46 6.10 11.96
N ASP A 144 3.42 5.83 13.26
CA ASP A 144 3.41 4.48 13.80
C ASP A 144 2.06 3.78 13.55
N GLN A 145 2.04 2.45 13.68
CA GLN A 145 0.81 1.66 13.49
C GLN A 145 -0.12 1.82 14.70
N LEU A 146 -1.36 2.21 14.44
CA LEU A 146 -2.43 2.26 15.43
C LEU A 146 -3.12 0.90 15.59
N GLN A 147 -3.69 0.67 16.77
CA GLN A 147 -4.59 -0.47 16.98
C GLN A 147 -5.93 -0.24 16.24
N PRO A 148 -6.58 -1.29 15.72
CA PRO A 148 -7.85 -1.16 14.99
C PRO A 148 -8.91 -0.48 15.85
N ASP A 149 -8.98 -0.85 17.14
CA ASP A 149 -9.92 -0.26 18.09
C ASP A 149 -9.72 1.26 18.25
N VAL A 150 -8.45 1.71 18.29
CA VAL A 150 -8.11 3.13 18.39
C VAL A 150 -8.47 3.86 17.10
N ILE A 151 -8.32 3.23 15.94
CA ILE A 151 -8.73 3.80 14.65
C ILE A 151 -10.26 3.99 14.63
N SER A 152 -11.03 2.98 15.03
CA SER A 152 -12.50 3.07 15.08
C SER A 152 -13.00 4.08 16.12
N ALA A 153 -12.30 4.24 17.25
CA ALA A 153 -12.60 5.29 18.22
C ALA A 153 -12.30 6.69 17.67
N LEU A 154 -11.18 6.83 16.95
CA LEU A 154 -10.75 8.08 16.33
C LEU A 154 -11.66 8.51 15.18
N GLU A 155 -12.16 7.56 14.38
CA GLU A 155 -13.18 7.80 13.35
C GLU A 155 -14.46 8.37 13.96
N ARG A 156 -14.96 7.75 15.03
CA ARG A 156 -16.13 8.24 15.76
C ARG A 156 -15.90 9.63 16.35
N TRP A 157 -14.72 9.86 16.92
CA TRP A 157 -14.34 11.16 17.47
C TRP A 157 -14.26 12.24 16.39
N LEU A 158 -13.65 11.96 15.23
CA LEU A 158 -13.60 12.88 14.10
C LEU A 158 -15.00 13.20 13.56
N GLN A 159 -15.90 12.21 13.53
CA GLN A 159 -17.29 12.41 13.12
C GLN A 159 -18.06 13.29 14.11
N ALA A 160 -17.85 13.10 15.42
CA ALA A 160 -18.45 13.94 16.45
C ALA A 160 -17.96 15.39 16.39
N ASN A 161 -16.71 15.60 15.95
CA ASN A 161 -16.09 16.92 15.82
C ASN A 161 -16.16 17.48 14.38
N LYS A 162 -17.06 16.97 13.53
CA LYS A 162 -17.18 17.40 12.13
C LYS A 162 -17.54 18.89 11.98
N SER A 163 -18.20 19.48 12.96
CA SER A 163 -18.69 20.86 12.95
C SER A 163 -17.72 21.90 13.53
N ILE A 164 -16.53 21.46 13.99
CA ILE A 164 -15.45 22.32 14.51
C ILE A 164 -14.58 22.85 13.37
#